data_AF-A0A528TN13-F1
#
_entry.id   AF-A0A528TN13-F1
#
_cell.length_a   1.000
_cell.length_b   1.000
_cell.length_c   1.000
_cell.angle_alpha   90.00
_cell.angle_beta   90.00
_cell.angle_gamma   90.00
#
_symmetry.space_group_name_H-M   'P 1'
#
loop_
_entity.id
_entity.type
_entity.pdbx_description
1 polymer ?
#
loop_
_entity_poly.entity_id
_entity_poly.type
_entity_poly.pdbx_seq_one_letter_code
_entity_poly.pdbx_strand_id
1 'polypeptide(L)'
;MSAVTSPASQASSGVSARTINRIVIYGLLALFALFYLMPLFVMLVTSFKTMDEIQNGNMLALPQSPTIAPWFKAWGETCVGLTCAGIKGYFWNSIKMVVPAVLISTLLGALNGYVLTKWRFRGHTLVFA
;
A
#
# COMPACT_ATOMS: atom_id res chain seq x y z
N MET A 1 0.43 72.07 4.17
CA MET A 1 -0.40 70.87 3.91
C MET A 1 0.40 69.96 2.99
N SER A 2 1.17 69.03 3.54
CA SER A 2 1.98 68.09 2.76
C SER A 2 1.50 66.69 3.10
N ALA A 3 0.73 66.10 2.19
CA ALA A 3 0.24 64.74 2.33
C ALA A 3 1.41 63.77 2.13
N VAL A 4 1.77 63.06 3.19
CA VAL A 4 2.66 61.90 3.13
C VAL A 4 1.82 60.73 2.61
N THR A 5 1.88 60.47 1.31
CA THR A 5 1.35 59.24 0.72
C THR A 5 2.33 58.10 0.97
N SER A 6 2.00 57.21 1.91
CA SER A 6 2.68 55.93 2.10
C SER A 6 2.57 55.07 0.83
N PRO A 7 3.65 54.44 0.34
CA PRO A 7 3.53 53.47 -0.73
C PRO A 7 2.86 52.22 -0.17
N ALA A 8 1.73 51.83 -0.77
CA ALA A 8 1.13 50.53 -0.53
C ALA A 8 2.14 49.45 -0.95
N SER A 9 2.59 48.66 0.02
CA SER A 9 3.37 47.44 -0.20
C SER A 9 2.56 46.52 -1.10
N GLN A 10 2.91 46.46 -2.40
CA GLN A 10 2.39 45.46 -3.31
C GLN A 10 3.01 44.12 -2.92
N ALA A 11 2.33 43.39 -2.03
CA ALA A 11 2.60 41.99 -1.81
C ALA A 11 2.28 41.26 -3.12
N SER A 12 3.32 40.97 -3.91
CA SER A 12 3.21 40.16 -5.12
C SER A 12 2.69 38.78 -4.73
N SER A 13 1.39 38.56 -4.90
CA SER A 13 0.70 37.27 -4.77
C SER A 13 0.99 36.39 -5.98
N GLY A 14 2.28 36.21 -6.30
CA GLY A 14 2.76 35.21 -7.24
C GLY A 14 2.88 33.87 -6.53
N VAL A 15 2.36 32.81 -7.15
CA VAL A 15 2.57 31.45 -6.63
C VAL A 15 4.07 31.20 -6.54
N SER A 16 4.59 31.05 -5.32
CA SER A 16 6.02 30.80 -5.09
C SER A 16 6.48 29.56 -5.87
N ALA A 17 7.69 29.58 -6.41
CA ALA A 17 8.33 28.42 -7.05
C ALA A 17 8.29 27.15 -6.17
N ARG A 18 8.30 27.32 -4.84
CA ARG A 18 8.13 26.23 -3.87
C ARG A 18 6.73 25.61 -3.92
N THR A 19 5.69 26.43 -4.08
CA THR A 19 4.29 25.97 -4.18
C THR A 19 4.07 25.25 -5.50
N ILE A 20 4.61 25.76 -6.61
CA ILE A 20 4.56 25.10 -7.92
C ILE A 20 5.24 23.72 -7.84
N ASN A 21 6.45 23.64 -7.27
CA ASN A 21 7.17 22.38 -7.14
C ASN A 21 6.38 21.35 -6.32
N ARG A 22 5.73 21.76 -5.21
CA ARG A 22 4.88 20.86 -4.41
C ARG A 22 3.66 20.37 -5.19
N ILE A 23 3.00 21.24 -5.94
CA ILE A 23 1.85 20.85 -6.77
C ILE A 23 2.27 19.82 -7.81
N VAL A 24 3.41 20.03 -8.48
CA VAL A 24 3.95 19.10 -9.48
C VAL A 24 4.29 17.75 -8.84
N ILE A 25 5.00 17.75 -7.70
CA ILE A 25 5.36 16.53 -6.97
C ILE A 25 4.09 15.78 -6.55
N TYR A 26 3.15 16.43 -5.88
CA TYR A 26 1.93 15.76 -5.42
C TYR A 26 1.03 15.33 -6.58
N GLY A 27 0.98 16.09 -7.67
CA GLY A 27 0.27 15.70 -8.89
C GLY A 27 0.86 14.42 -9.51
N LEU A 28 2.18 14.34 -9.62
CA LEU A 28 2.88 13.13 -10.09
C LEU A 28 2.66 11.95 -9.13
N LEU A 29 2.80 12.16 -7.82
CA LEU A 29 2.56 11.10 -6.82
C LEU A 29 1.12 10.59 -6.90
N ALA A 30 0.14 11.48 -7.03
CA ALA A 30 -1.27 11.11 -7.17
C ALA A 30 -1.52 10.33 -8.47
N LEU A 31 -0.92 10.77 -9.59
CA LEU A 31 -1.01 10.06 -10.87
C LEU A 31 -0.45 8.62 -10.76
N PHE A 32 0.75 8.47 -10.20
CA PHE A 32 1.35 7.15 -9.98
C PHE A 32 0.50 6.31 -9.02
N ALA A 33 0.01 6.89 -7.92
CA ALA A 33 -0.86 6.20 -6.98
C ALA A 33 -2.13 5.69 -7.67
N LEU A 34 -2.81 6.51 -8.47
CA LEU A 34 -3.99 6.09 -9.23
C LEU A 34 -3.67 4.96 -10.21
N PHE A 35 -2.54 5.04 -10.91
CA PHE A 35 -2.11 3.99 -11.83
C PHE A 35 -1.84 2.66 -11.10
N TYR A 36 -1.16 2.69 -9.96
CA TYR A 36 -0.91 1.50 -9.15
C TYR A 36 -2.16 0.95 -8.47
N LEU A 37 -3.12 1.81 -8.12
CA LEU A 37 -4.39 1.42 -7.50
C LEU A 37 -5.41 0.90 -8.51
N MET A 38 -5.31 1.26 -9.80
CA MET A 38 -6.22 0.80 -10.84
C MET A 38 -6.41 -0.74 -10.86
N PRO A 39 -5.36 -1.58 -10.92
CA PRO A 39 -5.53 -3.03 -10.90
C PRO A 39 -6.15 -3.54 -9.58
N LEU A 40 -5.81 -2.93 -8.45
CA LEU A 40 -6.40 -3.27 -7.15
C LEU A 40 -7.90 -2.96 -7.13
N PHE A 41 -8.29 -1.81 -7.68
CA PHE A 41 -9.70 -1.41 -7.80
C PHE A 41 -10.50 -2.42 -8.63
N VAL A 42 -9.95 -2.85 -9.77
CA VAL A 42 -10.60 -3.88 -10.62
C VAL A 42 -10.73 -5.21 -9.87
N MET A 43 -9.69 -5.65 -9.16
CA MET A 43 -9.77 -6.88 -8.35
C MET A 43 -10.82 -6.79 -7.24
N LEU A 44 -10.92 -5.64 -6.56
CA LEU A 44 -11.91 -5.43 -5.52
C LEU A 44 -13.33 -5.43 -6.09
N VAL A 45 -13.60 -4.66 -7.14
CA VAL A 45 -14.92 -4.59 -7.79
C VAL A 45 -15.36 -5.96 -8.29
N THR A 46 -14.45 -6.70 -8.94
CA THR A 46 -14.74 -8.05 -9.46
C THR A 46 -14.95 -9.08 -8.34
N SER A 47 -14.33 -8.93 -7.17
CA SER A 47 -14.53 -9.84 -6.03
C SER A 47 -15.96 -9.83 -5.47
N PHE A 48 -16.73 -8.77 -5.77
CA PHE A 48 -18.14 -8.63 -5.37
C PHE A 48 -19.13 -8.95 -6.48
N LYS A 49 -18.67 -9.27 -7.70
CA LYS A 49 -19.53 -9.63 -8.84
C LYS A 49 -19.99 -11.08 -8.74
N THR A 50 -21.17 -11.37 -9.29
CA THR A 50 -21.64 -12.75 -9.47
C THR A 50 -20.89 -13.41 -10.64
N MET A 51 -20.91 -14.75 -10.69
CA MET A 51 -20.26 -15.50 -11.78
C MET A 51 -20.86 -15.20 -13.15
N ASP A 52 -22.17 -14.93 -13.21
CA ASP A 52 -22.86 -14.56 -14.46
C ASP A 52 -22.44 -13.16 -14.93
N GLU A 53 -22.27 -12.21 -14.01
CA GLU A 53 -21.81 -10.85 -14.33
C GLU A 53 -20.35 -10.82 -14.83
N ILE A 54 -19.49 -11.68 -14.29
CA ILE A 54 -18.11 -11.84 -14.76
C ILE A 54 -18.09 -12.44 -16.18
N GLN A 55 -18.94 -13.43 -16.46
CA GLN A 55 -19.03 -14.09 -17.78
C GLN A 55 -19.61 -13.18 -18.87
N ASN A 56 -20.50 -12.25 -18.52
CA ASN A 56 -21.14 -11.33 -19.46
C ASN A 56 -20.25 -10.15 -19.90
N GLY A 57 -18.96 -10.12 -19.50
CA GLY A 57 -17.92 -9.37 -20.23
C GLY A 57 -17.66 -7.92 -19.82
N ASN A 58 -18.33 -7.37 -18.80
CA ASN A 58 -18.09 -5.98 -18.37
C ASN A 58 -17.17 -5.89 -17.14
N MET A 59 -15.87 -6.19 -17.34
CA MET A 59 -14.89 -6.25 -16.24
C MET A 59 -14.66 -4.90 -15.54
N LEU A 60 -14.69 -3.79 -16.29
CA LEU A 60 -14.42 -2.44 -15.79
C LEU A 60 -15.65 -1.73 -15.19
N ALA A 61 -16.87 -2.23 -15.42
CA ALA A 61 -18.07 -1.63 -14.83
C ALA A 61 -18.17 -1.91 -13.33
N LEU A 62 -18.82 -0.98 -12.62
CA LEU A 62 -19.25 -1.17 -11.23
C LEU A 62 -20.23 -2.35 -11.12
N PRO A 63 -20.22 -3.07 -9.99
CA PRO A 63 -21.04 -4.27 -9.81
C PRO A 63 -22.52 -3.86 -9.80
N GLN A 64 -23.33 -4.50 -10.63
CA GLN A 64 -24.77 -4.23 -10.67
C GLN A 64 -25.50 -4.81 -9.44
N SER A 65 -25.02 -5.96 -8.96
CA SER A 65 -25.56 -6.66 -7.79
C SER A 65 -24.42 -7.12 -6.86
N PRO A 66 -23.84 -6.21 -6.05
CA PRO A 66 -22.73 -6.54 -5.17
C PRO A 66 -23.12 -7.63 -4.17
N THR A 67 -22.33 -8.70 -4.11
CA THR A 67 -22.55 -9.84 -3.21
C THR A 67 -21.25 -10.34 -2.59
N ILE A 68 -21.36 -10.92 -1.39
CA ILE A 68 -20.24 -11.54 -0.66
C ILE A 68 -20.23 -13.06 -0.86
N ALA A 69 -21.21 -13.63 -1.56
CA ALA A 69 -21.28 -15.07 -1.84
C ALA A 69 -19.98 -15.65 -2.46
N PRO A 70 -19.28 -14.97 -3.39
CA PRO A 70 -17.99 -15.44 -3.89
C PRO A 70 -16.93 -15.64 -2.80
N TRP A 71 -16.92 -14.83 -1.75
CA TRP A 71 -15.97 -14.94 -0.64
C TRP A 71 -16.19 -16.22 0.17
N PHE A 72 -17.42 -16.52 0.53
CA PHE A 72 -17.77 -17.76 1.26
C PHE A 72 -17.46 -19.00 0.41
N LYS A 73 -17.82 -18.95 -0.87
CA LYS A 73 -17.55 -20.02 -1.84
C LYS A 73 -16.04 -20.24 -2.03
N ALA A 74 -15.26 -19.17 -2.16
CA ALA A 74 -13.79 -19.23 -2.25
C ALA A 74 -13.16 -19.81 -0.98
N TRP A 75 -13.68 -19.43 0.18
CA TRP A 75 -13.12 -19.85 1.47
C TRP A 75 -13.32 -21.34 1.76
N GLY A 76 -14.50 -21.90 1.45
CA GLY A 76 -14.87 -23.25 1.89
C GLY A 76 -15.24 -24.26 0.82
N GLU A 77 -15.64 -23.84 -0.38
CA GLU A 77 -16.33 -24.72 -1.34
C GLU A 77 -15.61 -24.82 -2.70
N THR A 78 -14.68 -23.92 -2.98
CA THR A 78 -13.98 -23.89 -4.27
C THR A 78 -13.02 -25.08 -4.38
N CYS A 79 -13.08 -25.75 -5.53
CA CYS A 79 -12.15 -26.83 -5.86
C CYS A 79 -10.81 -26.26 -6.31
N VAL A 80 -9.76 -26.51 -5.52
CA VAL A 80 -8.38 -26.16 -5.84
C VAL A 80 -7.66 -27.46 -6.18
N GLY A 81 -7.50 -27.74 -7.47
CA GLY A 81 -7.00 -29.04 -7.93
C GLY A 81 -8.00 -30.16 -7.65
N LEU A 82 -7.58 -31.17 -6.87
CA LEU A 82 -8.42 -32.34 -6.52
C LEU A 82 -9.23 -32.15 -5.23
N THR A 83 -9.03 -31.04 -4.49
CA THR A 83 -9.66 -30.82 -3.19
C THR A 83 -10.70 -29.70 -3.27
N CYS A 84 -11.95 -30.02 -2.93
CA CYS A 84 -13.06 -29.06 -2.88
C CYS A 84 -13.30 -28.54 -1.46
N ALA A 85 -12.23 -28.13 -0.80
CA ALA A 85 -12.26 -27.62 0.58
C ALA A 85 -12.05 -26.10 0.68
N GLY A 86 -11.99 -25.40 -0.46
CA GLY A 86 -11.69 -23.97 -0.53
C GLY A 86 -10.24 -23.63 -0.17
N ILE A 87 -9.98 -22.33 -0.01
CA ILE A 87 -8.61 -21.79 0.18
C ILE A 87 -8.18 -21.78 1.66
N LYS A 88 -9.11 -21.96 2.61
CA LYS A 88 -8.85 -21.85 4.06
C LYS A 88 -7.64 -22.66 4.56
N GLY A 89 -7.43 -23.87 4.04
CA GLY A 89 -6.32 -24.74 4.43
C GLY A 89 -4.96 -24.18 4.00
N TYR A 90 -4.88 -23.70 2.76
CA TYR A 90 -3.68 -23.06 2.22
C TYR A 90 -3.35 -21.77 2.96
N PHE A 91 -4.36 -20.96 3.28
CA PHE A 91 -4.19 -19.73 4.05
C PHE A 91 -3.57 -20.00 5.43
N TRP A 92 -4.06 -21.02 6.16
CA TRP A 92 -3.48 -21.39 7.45
C TRP A 92 -2.06 -21.96 7.33
N ASN A 93 -1.77 -22.70 6.25
CA ASN A 93 -0.40 -23.16 6.00
C ASN A 93 0.57 -21.98 5.80
N SER A 94 0.16 -20.94 5.07
CA SER A 94 0.94 -19.71 4.92
C SER A 94 1.16 -19.00 6.26
N ILE A 95 0.13 -18.90 7.11
CA ILE A 95 0.27 -18.32 8.46
C ILE A 95 1.29 -19.10 9.29
N LYS A 96 1.19 -20.45 9.30
CA LYS A 96 2.13 -21.32 10.02
C LYS A 96 3.57 -21.16 9.56
N MET A 97 3.80 -20.77 8.30
CA MET A 97 5.14 -20.51 7.79
C MET A 97 5.62 -19.08 8.08
N VAL A 98 4.79 -18.07 7.79
CA VAL A 98 5.18 -16.65 7.88
C VAL A 98 5.40 -16.22 9.33
N VAL A 99 4.54 -16.62 10.25
CA VAL A 99 4.61 -16.18 11.65
C VAL A 99 5.95 -16.57 12.31
N PRO A 100 6.37 -17.84 12.35
CA PRO A 100 7.65 -18.19 12.96
C PRO A 100 8.84 -17.61 12.17
N ALA A 101 8.77 -17.54 10.84
CA ALA A 101 9.84 -16.98 10.03
C ALA A 101 10.09 -15.49 10.33
N VAL A 102 9.02 -14.68 10.41
CA VAL A 102 9.11 -13.25 10.74
C VAL A 102 9.55 -13.06 12.18
N LEU A 103 9.03 -13.86 13.12
CA LEU A 103 9.42 -13.78 14.53
C LEU A 103 10.92 -14.03 14.71
N ILE A 104 11.43 -15.14 14.18
CA ILE A 104 12.84 -15.53 14.31
C ILE A 104 13.74 -14.50 13.60
N SER A 105 13.41 -14.13 12.35
CA SER A 105 14.22 -13.16 11.60
C SER A 105 14.26 -11.79 12.25
N THR A 106 13.13 -11.31 12.78
CA THR A 106 13.06 -10.01 13.47
C THR A 106 13.84 -10.06 14.78
N LEU A 107 13.73 -11.13 15.57
CA LEU A 107 14.49 -11.29 16.81
C LEU A 107 16.00 -11.31 16.55
N LEU A 108 16.44 -12.11 15.57
CA LEU A 108 17.86 -12.14 15.19
C LEU A 108 18.33 -10.79 14.66
N GLY A 109 17.54 -10.13 13.82
CA GLY A 109 17.85 -8.79 13.31
C GLY A 109 17.96 -7.75 14.42
N ALA A 110 17.03 -7.76 15.37
CA ALA A 110 17.02 -6.86 16.52
C ALA A 110 18.22 -7.09 17.44
N LEU A 111 18.58 -8.36 17.71
CA LEU A 111 19.74 -8.69 18.53
C LEU A 111 21.05 -8.24 17.86
N ASN A 112 21.22 -8.50 16.57
CA ASN A 112 22.40 -8.03 15.82
C ASN A 112 22.47 -6.49 15.79
N GLY A 113 21.34 -5.82 15.52
CA GLY A 113 21.25 -4.37 15.56
C GLY A 113 21.59 -3.79 16.94
N TYR A 114 21.15 -4.44 18.02
CA TYR A 114 21.47 -4.04 19.39
C TYR A 114 22.97 -4.16 19.69
N VAL A 115 23.60 -5.29 19.32
CA VAL A 115 25.04 -5.50 19.51
C VAL A 115 25.84 -4.42 18.77
N LEU A 116 25.51 -4.12 17.51
CA LEU A 116 26.26 -3.15 16.72
C LEU A 116 26.10 -1.71 17.21
N THR A 117 24.95 -1.35 17.78
CA THR A 117 24.64 0.05 18.15
C THR A 117 24.86 0.37 19.63
N LYS A 118 24.73 -0.61 20.53
CA LYS A 118 24.79 -0.39 21.99
C LYS A 118 25.95 -1.12 22.66
N TRP A 119 26.49 -2.18 22.06
CA TRP A 119 27.63 -2.91 22.65
C TRP A 119 28.96 -2.36 22.12
N ARG A 120 29.79 -1.77 23.01
CA ARG A 120 31.18 -1.44 22.68
C ARG A 120 32.05 -2.69 22.73
N PHE A 121 32.14 -3.43 21.62
CA PHE A 121 33.03 -4.59 21.52
C PHE A 121 34.50 -4.16 21.39
N ARG A 122 35.42 -5.00 21.89
CA ARG A 122 36.89 -4.81 21.74
C ARG A 122 37.24 -5.05 20.27
N GLY A 123 37.29 -3.98 19.47
CA GLY A 123 37.46 -4.01 18.01
C GLY A 123 36.56 -3.03 17.21
N HIS A 124 35.68 -2.27 17.87
CA HIS A 124 34.73 -1.36 17.20
C HIS A 124 35.37 -0.34 16.23
N THR A 125 36.64 0.00 16.42
CA THR A 125 37.39 0.92 15.54
C THR A 125 37.70 0.34 14.16
N LEU A 126 37.64 -0.98 13.93
CA LEU A 126 37.90 -1.59 12.62
C LEU A 126 36.65 -1.70 11.73
N VAL A 127 35.45 -1.63 12.31
CA VAL A 127 34.17 -1.78 11.59
C VAL A 127 33.49 -0.42 11.34
N PHE A 128 33.84 0.60 12.14
CA PHE A 128 33.29 1.95 12.06
C PHE A 128 34.34 3.05 11.75
N ALA A 129 35.53 2.67 11.25
CA ALA A 129 36.51 3.62 10.69
C ALA A 129 36.26 3.86 9.19
#